data_AF-A0A940RS84-F1
#
_entry.id   AF-A0A940RS84-F1
#
_cell.length_a   1.000
_cell.length_b   1.000
_cell.length_c   1.000
_cell.angle_alpha   90.00
_cell.angle_beta   90.00
_cell.angle_gamma   90.00
#
_symmetry.space_group_name_H-M   'P 1'
#
loop_
_entity.id
_entity.type
_entity.pdbx_description
1 polymer ?
#
loop_
_entity_poly.entity_id
_entity_poly.type
_entity_poly.pdbx_seq_one_letter_code
_entity_poly.pdbx_strand_id
1 'polypeptide(L)'
;MTLPTDRAARKAIPMYSGVLAYFPAALAQVAIRSREGNEEHNPGEPLHWARGKSNDHLDCLARHLVEGDLVGVAWRALAALQLECEANGAPLAPGARNDPSGRGRQVLPIVDGAVVGLTAAQAGYSWGGQAGHPVGPVPAALNLPSAEDGS
;
A
#
# COMPACT_ATOMS: atom_id res chain seq x y z
N MET A 1 16.71 -5.67 0.63
CA MET A 1 17.33 -6.92 1.09
C MET A 1 17.27 -8.05 0.04
N THR A 2 18.42 -8.52 -0.45
CA THR A 2 18.59 -9.91 -0.94
C THR A 2 18.94 -10.83 0.23
N LEU A 3 18.84 -12.16 0.05
CA LEU A 3 19.36 -13.09 1.04
C LEU A 3 20.86 -12.80 1.33
N PRO A 4 21.29 -12.79 2.59
CA PRO A 4 22.70 -12.62 2.93
C PRO A 4 23.60 -13.66 2.26
N THR A 5 24.81 -13.26 1.92
CA THR A 5 25.84 -14.17 1.39
C THR A 5 26.43 -15.05 2.48
N ASP A 6 26.52 -14.52 3.71
CA ASP A 6 26.95 -15.27 4.89
C ASP A 6 26.06 -16.49 5.13
N ARG A 7 26.71 -17.63 5.38
CA ARG A 7 26.03 -18.92 5.51
C ARG A 7 25.13 -18.99 6.74
N ALA A 8 25.58 -18.45 7.87
CA ALA A 8 24.83 -18.53 9.12
C ALA A 8 23.60 -17.60 9.03
N ALA A 9 23.80 -16.36 8.57
CA ALA A 9 22.73 -15.39 8.37
C ALA A 9 21.67 -15.89 7.37
N ARG A 10 22.08 -16.51 6.25
CA ARG A 10 21.13 -17.08 5.27
C ARG A 10 20.28 -18.21 5.86
N LYS A 11 20.88 -19.08 6.68
CA LYS A 11 20.17 -20.19 7.33
C LYS A 11 19.21 -19.72 8.43
N ALA A 12 19.47 -18.56 9.02
CA ALA A 12 18.61 -17.96 10.02
C ALA A 12 17.30 -17.39 9.45
N ILE A 13 17.09 -17.40 8.12
CA ILE A 13 15.87 -16.94 7.45
C ILE A 13 15.04 -18.16 7.01
N PRO A 14 14.07 -18.62 7.82
CA PRO A 14 13.31 -19.85 7.55
C PRO A 14 12.17 -19.62 6.55
N MET A 15 12.49 -19.39 5.27
CA MET A 15 11.46 -19.08 4.25
C MET A 15 10.37 -20.17 4.12
N TYR A 16 10.78 -21.45 4.10
CA TYR A 16 9.82 -22.55 4.01
C TYR A 16 9.05 -22.73 5.31
N SER A 17 9.76 -23.02 6.42
CA SER A 17 9.11 -23.36 7.69
C SER A 17 8.45 -22.19 8.40
N GLY A 18 8.77 -20.93 8.03
CA GLY A 18 8.19 -19.73 8.65
C GLY A 18 7.14 -19.00 7.81
N VAL A 19 6.99 -19.34 6.52
CA VAL A 19 6.02 -18.69 5.63
C VAL A 19 5.30 -19.71 4.75
N LEU A 20 6.03 -20.45 3.90
CA LEU A 20 5.41 -21.35 2.92
C LEU A 20 4.66 -22.51 3.58
N ALA A 21 5.19 -23.07 4.68
CA ALA A 21 4.57 -24.14 5.43
C ALA A 21 3.37 -23.68 6.28
N TYR A 22 3.34 -22.41 6.68
CA TYR A 22 2.26 -21.86 7.52
C TYR A 22 1.05 -21.42 6.69
N PHE A 23 1.29 -20.83 5.51
CA PHE A 23 0.24 -20.15 4.74
C PHE A 23 0.09 -20.67 3.30
N PRO A 24 0.16 -21.98 3.01
CA PRO A 24 0.19 -22.47 1.63
C PRO A 24 -1.06 -22.08 0.83
N ALA A 25 -2.25 -22.21 1.43
CA ALA A 25 -3.52 -21.86 0.77
C ALA A 25 -3.66 -20.34 0.55
N ALA A 26 -3.29 -19.53 1.53
CA ALA A 26 -3.36 -18.07 1.41
C ALA A 26 -2.42 -17.55 0.31
N LEU A 27 -1.19 -18.07 0.25
CA LEU A 27 -0.23 -17.73 -0.81
C LEU A 27 -0.72 -18.16 -2.19
N ALA A 28 -1.40 -19.31 -2.30
CA ALA A 28 -2.03 -19.73 -3.55
C ALA A 28 -3.12 -18.75 -4.00
N GLN A 29 -3.97 -18.26 -3.09
CA GLN A 29 -4.98 -17.25 -3.40
C GLN A 29 -4.37 -15.91 -3.85
N VAL A 30 -3.28 -15.47 -3.21
CA VAL A 30 -2.54 -14.27 -3.64
C VAL A 30 -1.92 -14.45 -5.04
N ALA A 31 -1.40 -15.65 -5.34
CA ALA A 31 -0.87 -15.96 -6.66
C ALA A 31 -1.97 -15.99 -7.74
N ILE A 32 -3.15 -16.54 -7.41
CA ILE A 32 -4.35 -16.49 -8.26
C ILE A 32 -4.75 -15.05 -8.54
N ARG A 33 -4.82 -14.19 -7.50
CA ARG A 33 -5.13 -12.77 -7.65
C ARG A 33 -4.15 -12.04 -8.58
N SER A 34 -2.87 -12.39 -8.52
CA SER A 34 -1.86 -11.88 -9.44
C SER A 34 -2.11 -12.29 -10.89
N ARG A 35 -2.50 -13.56 -11.12
CA ARG A 35 -2.87 -14.06 -12.46
C ARG A 35 -4.10 -13.35 -13.01
N GLU A 36 -5.15 -13.20 -12.20
CA GLU A 36 -6.39 -12.53 -12.58
C GLU A 36 -6.15 -11.06 -12.93
N GLY A 37 -5.43 -10.33 -12.08
CA GLY A 37 -5.08 -8.93 -12.35
C GLY A 37 -4.19 -8.77 -13.60
N ASN A 38 -3.32 -9.76 -13.88
CA ASN A 38 -2.54 -9.75 -15.12
C ASN A 38 -3.41 -9.98 -16.35
N GLU A 39 -4.37 -10.90 -16.31
CA GLU A 39 -5.29 -11.12 -17.43
C GLU A 39 -6.19 -9.91 -17.68
N GLU A 40 -6.68 -9.25 -16.61
CA GLU A 40 -7.50 -8.04 -16.71
C GLU A 40 -6.72 -6.86 -17.33
N HIS A 41 -5.47 -6.66 -16.91
CA HIS A 41 -4.72 -5.45 -17.28
C HIS A 41 -3.71 -5.65 -18.41
N ASN A 42 -3.28 -6.88 -18.68
CA ASN A 42 -2.25 -7.27 -19.66
C ASN A 42 -2.64 -8.61 -20.36
N PRO A 43 -3.82 -8.67 -21.02
CA PRO A 43 -4.32 -9.92 -21.61
C PRO A 43 -3.34 -10.50 -22.63
N GLY A 44 -3.07 -11.81 -22.51
CA GLY A 44 -2.14 -12.52 -23.40
C GLY A 44 -0.64 -12.30 -23.12
N GLU A 45 -0.28 -11.44 -22.17
CA GLU A 45 1.12 -11.27 -21.75
C GLU A 45 1.54 -12.26 -20.66
N PRO A 46 2.82 -12.64 -20.59
CA PRO A 46 3.35 -13.37 -19.44
C PRO A 46 3.11 -12.63 -18.13
N LEU A 47 2.84 -13.38 -17.05
CA LEU A 47 2.56 -12.84 -15.72
C LEU A 47 3.64 -11.86 -15.26
N HIS A 48 3.25 -10.61 -14.97
CA HIS A 48 4.12 -9.60 -14.40
C HIS A 48 3.34 -8.56 -13.59
N TRP A 49 4.02 -7.91 -12.65
CA TRP A 49 3.47 -6.78 -11.92
C TRP A 49 3.74 -5.48 -12.69
N ALA A 50 2.72 -4.99 -13.39
CA ALA A 50 2.74 -3.70 -14.11
C ALA A 50 2.58 -2.52 -13.13
N ARG A 51 3.68 -2.05 -12.56
CA ARG A 51 3.65 -1.05 -11.47
C ARG A 51 3.02 0.27 -11.87
N GLY A 52 3.26 0.76 -13.08
CA GLY A 52 2.67 2.02 -13.53
C GLY A 52 1.15 2.06 -13.62
N LYS A 53 0.48 0.89 -13.55
CA LYS A 53 -1.00 0.78 -13.52
C LYS A 53 -1.57 0.63 -12.10
N SER A 54 -0.73 0.40 -11.08
CA SER A 54 -1.15 0.02 -9.73
C SER A 54 -0.25 0.68 -8.68
N ASN A 55 -0.50 1.98 -8.42
CA ASN A 55 0.33 2.81 -7.53
C ASN A 55 -0.35 3.17 -6.20
N ASP A 56 -1.67 2.99 -6.08
CA ASP A 56 -2.42 3.28 -4.86
C ASP A 56 -2.50 2.02 -3.98
N HIS A 57 -1.43 1.71 -3.24
CA HIS A 57 -1.38 0.47 -2.46
C HIS A 57 -2.13 0.58 -1.13
N LEU A 58 -1.94 1.68 -0.38
CA LEU A 58 -2.49 1.82 0.97
C LEU A 58 -3.99 2.13 0.97
N ASP A 59 -4.48 3.02 0.10
CA ASP A 59 -5.93 3.30 0.06
C ASP A 59 -6.68 2.11 -0.57
N CYS A 60 -6.08 1.41 -1.54
CA CYS A 60 -6.67 0.19 -2.07
C CYS A 60 -6.69 -0.94 -1.02
N LEU A 61 -5.65 -1.04 -0.17
CA LEU A 61 -5.65 -1.98 0.96
C LEU A 61 -6.80 -1.66 1.92
N ALA A 62 -6.96 -0.39 2.30
CA ALA A 62 -8.04 0.04 3.20
C ALA A 62 -9.43 -0.26 2.62
N ARG A 63 -9.64 -0.03 1.31
CA ARG A 63 -10.89 -0.38 0.63
C ARG A 63 -11.16 -1.89 0.65
N HIS A 64 -10.17 -2.71 0.31
CA HIS A 64 -10.31 -4.17 0.40
C HIS A 64 -10.63 -4.64 1.82
N LEU A 65 -10.06 -4.00 2.85
CA LEU A 65 -10.37 -4.32 4.25
C LEU A 65 -11.82 -4.00 4.59
N VAL A 66 -12.34 -2.85 4.19
CA VAL A 66 -13.74 -2.46 4.39
C VAL A 66 -14.69 -3.39 3.64
N GLU A 67 -14.31 -3.85 2.45
CA GLU A 67 -15.08 -4.78 1.62
C GLU A 67 -14.99 -6.25 2.08
N GLY A 68 -14.12 -6.55 3.07
CA GLY A 68 -13.86 -7.92 3.52
C GLY A 68 -13.05 -8.78 2.53
N ASP A 69 -12.42 -8.17 1.52
CA ASP A 69 -11.54 -8.84 0.57
C ASP A 69 -10.14 -9.04 1.18
N LEU A 70 -9.99 -10.12 1.95
CA LEU A 70 -8.71 -10.46 2.58
C LEU A 70 -7.61 -10.83 1.57
N VAL A 71 -7.97 -11.30 0.37
CA VAL A 71 -7.00 -11.63 -0.68
C VAL A 71 -6.42 -10.33 -1.26
N GLY A 72 -7.27 -9.34 -1.53
CA GLY A 72 -6.89 -8.00 -1.92
C GLY A 72 -6.02 -7.31 -0.86
N VAL A 73 -6.38 -7.41 0.42
CA VAL A 73 -5.55 -6.89 1.52
C VAL A 73 -4.16 -7.54 1.52
N ALA A 74 -4.09 -8.86 1.50
CA ALA A 74 -2.81 -9.58 1.52
C ALA A 74 -1.93 -9.23 0.31
N TRP A 75 -2.52 -9.16 -0.89
CA TRP A 75 -1.80 -8.78 -2.10
C TRP A 75 -1.27 -7.35 -2.01
N ARG A 76 -2.09 -6.39 -1.55
CA ARG A 76 -1.68 -4.98 -1.40
C ARG A 76 -0.61 -4.80 -0.33
N ALA A 77 -0.70 -5.53 0.79
CA ALA A 77 0.30 -5.51 1.85
C ALA A 77 1.66 -6.03 1.36
N LEU A 78 1.68 -7.14 0.62
CA LEU A 78 2.91 -7.66 0.01
C LEU A 78 3.52 -6.70 -1.00
N ALA A 79 2.68 -6.05 -1.84
CA ALA A 79 3.14 -5.06 -2.80
C ALA A 79 3.77 -3.84 -2.10
N ALA A 80 3.12 -3.32 -1.05
CA ALA A 80 3.64 -2.20 -0.25
C ALA A 80 4.96 -2.58 0.44
N LEU A 81 5.02 -3.75 1.09
CA LEU A 81 6.22 -4.24 1.76
C LEU A 81 7.39 -4.43 0.78
N GLN A 82 7.12 -4.91 -0.44
CA GLN A 82 8.15 -5.04 -1.47
C GLN A 82 8.71 -3.67 -1.89
N LEU A 83 7.86 -2.65 -2.07
CA LEU A 83 8.30 -1.29 -2.39
C LEU A 83 9.15 -0.69 -1.26
N GLU A 84 8.75 -0.90 -0.01
CA GLU A 84 9.54 -0.47 1.15
C GLU A 84 10.88 -1.20 1.24
N CYS A 85 10.91 -2.50 0.98
CA CYS A 85 12.15 -3.27 0.93
C CYS A 85 13.10 -2.74 -0.15
N GLU A 86 12.57 -2.40 -1.33
CA GLU A 86 13.33 -1.81 -2.44
C GLU A 86 13.84 -0.41 -2.10
N ALA A 87 13.02 0.42 -1.47
CA ALA A 87 13.46 1.72 -0.95
C ALA A 87 14.61 1.57 0.06
N ASN A 88 14.63 0.48 0.82
CA ASN A 88 15.69 0.09 1.75
C ASN A 88 16.79 -0.78 1.12
N GLY A 89 16.98 -0.71 -0.20
CA GLY A 89 18.09 -1.35 -0.91
C GLY A 89 17.86 -2.82 -1.28
N ALA A 90 16.62 -3.31 -1.33
CA ALA A 90 16.32 -4.55 -2.06
C ALA A 90 16.48 -4.35 -3.55
N PRO A 91 16.88 -5.40 -4.27
CA PRO A 91 16.78 -5.38 -5.72
C PRO A 91 15.31 -5.25 -6.12
N LEU A 92 15.10 -4.69 -7.30
CA LEU A 92 13.79 -4.71 -7.95
C LEU A 92 13.29 -6.15 -8.03
N ALA A 93 12.02 -6.37 -7.65
CA ALA A 93 11.40 -7.67 -7.77
C ALA A 93 11.51 -8.19 -9.23
N PRO A 94 12.00 -9.42 -9.48
CA PRO A 94 12.23 -9.92 -10.83
C PRO A 94 10.99 -9.93 -11.74
N GLY A 95 9.80 -10.06 -11.16
CA GLY A 95 8.52 -10.03 -11.88
C GLY A 95 7.92 -8.63 -12.03
N ALA A 96 8.57 -7.58 -11.54
CA ALA A 96 8.08 -6.21 -11.68
C ALA A 96 8.49 -5.59 -13.01
N ARG A 97 7.54 -4.95 -13.68
CA ARG A 97 7.79 -4.10 -14.84
C ARG A 97 7.38 -2.68 -14.50
N ASN A 98 8.33 -1.76 -14.62
CA ASN A 98 8.04 -0.33 -14.57
C ASN A 98 7.37 0.08 -15.89
N ASP A 99 6.40 0.98 -15.82
CA ASP A 99 5.84 1.56 -17.03
C ASP A 99 6.92 2.38 -17.75
N PRO A 100 7.20 2.10 -19.05
CA PRO A 100 8.16 2.88 -19.83
C PRO A 100 7.80 4.37 -19.96
N SER A 101 6.56 4.77 -19.64
CA SER A 101 6.13 6.19 -19.68
C SER A 101 6.64 7.05 -18.50
N GLY A 102 7.32 6.46 -17.51
CA GLY A 102 7.98 7.21 -16.43
C GLY A 102 7.06 7.89 -15.41
N ARG A 103 5.74 7.66 -15.48
CA ARG A 103 4.72 8.31 -14.61
C ARG A 103 4.57 7.73 -13.20
N GLY A 104 5.46 6.85 -12.77
CA GLY A 104 5.33 6.07 -11.53
C GLY A 104 6.24 6.48 -10.37
N ARG A 105 6.69 7.74 -10.26
CA ARG A 105 7.48 8.20 -9.11
C ARG A 105 6.67 9.13 -8.21
N GLN A 106 5.82 8.54 -7.38
CA GLN A 106 5.42 9.09 -6.09
C GLN A 106 5.68 7.99 -5.05
N VAL A 107 6.96 7.80 -4.71
CA VAL A 107 7.31 7.22 -3.42
C VAL A 107 7.14 8.38 -2.45
N LEU A 108 6.06 8.41 -1.68
CA LEU A 108 6.01 9.28 -0.52
C LEU A 108 7.06 8.75 0.45
N PRO A 109 8.13 9.50 0.75
CA PRO A 109 9.09 9.03 1.71
C PRO A 109 8.42 9.10 3.09
N ILE A 110 8.18 7.95 3.72
CA ILE A 110 7.93 7.93 5.17
C ILE A 110 9.28 8.22 5.82
N VAL A 111 9.56 9.50 6.04
CA VAL A 111 10.65 9.96 6.89
C VAL A 111 10.10 10.18 8.30
N ASP A 112 10.62 9.42 9.25
CA ASP A 112 10.65 9.70 10.69
C ASP A 112 9.43 10.43 11.30
N GLY A 113 8.25 9.83 11.19
CA GLY A 113 7.15 10.04 12.15
C GLY A 113 6.61 11.47 12.35
N ALA A 114 6.92 12.42 11.47
CA ALA A 114 6.47 13.81 11.61
C ALA A 114 5.65 14.26 10.40
N VAL A 115 4.38 14.63 10.63
CA VAL A 115 3.55 15.33 9.65
C VAL A 115 4.12 16.73 9.47
N VAL A 116 4.96 16.92 8.45
CA VAL A 116 5.40 18.25 8.02
C VAL A 116 4.38 18.79 7.02
N GLY A 117 3.81 19.94 7.37
CA GLY A 117 2.72 20.59 6.64
C GLY A 117 3.01 20.82 5.16
N LEU A 118 1.95 20.66 4.36
CA LEU A 118 1.87 21.06 2.97
C LEU A 118 2.20 22.56 2.83
N THR A 119 3.40 22.90 2.36
CA THR A 119 3.66 24.23 1.82
C THR A 119 3.15 24.28 0.38
N ALA A 120 2.19 25.16 0.16
CA ALA A 120 1.37 25.32 -1.04
C ALA A 120 2.12 25.83 -2.29
N ALA A 121 3.02 25.03 -2.88
CA ALA A 121 3.78 25.47 -4.06
C ALA A 121 3.65 24.60 -5.32
N GLN A 122 2.98 23.44 -5.32
CA GLN A 122 2.94 22.58 -6.52
C GLN A 122 1.59 21.91 -6.79
N ALA A 123 0.49 22.61 -6.54
CA ALA A 123 -0.82 22.23 -7.09
C ALA A 123 -1.21 23.23 -8.19
N GLY A 124 -0.84 22.92 -9.43
CA GLY A 124 -1.35 23.59 -10.63
C GLY A 124 -2.81 23.22 -10.92
N TYR A 125 -3.67 23.24 -9.90
CA TYR A 125 -5.11 23.08 -10.05
C TYR A 125 -5.78 24.42 -9.76
N SER A 126 -6.11 25.14 -10.83
CA SER A 126 -6.99 26.30 -10.76
C SER A 126 -8.43 25.82 -10.53
N TRP A 127 -8.91 25.86 -9.30
CA TRP A 127 -10.35 25.96 -9.05
C TRP A 127 -10.69 27.44 -8.92
N GLY A 128 -11.27 28.00 -9.98
CA GLY A 128 -11.88 29.33 -9.95
C GLY A 128 -13.15 29.27 -9.10
N GLY A 129 -13.26 30.17 -8.12
CA GLY A 129 -14.46 30.28 -7.28
C GLY A 129 -14.20 31.31 -6.18
N GLN A 130 -15.05 32.33 -6.13
CA GLN A 130 -14.77 33.62 -5.50
C GLN A 130 -14.70 33.63 -3.96
N ALA A 131 -14.01 34.68 -3.49
CA ALA A 131 -13.81 35.17 -2.14
C ALA A 131 -15.03 35.14 -1.19
N GLY A 132 -14.76 34.76 0.07
CA GLY A 132 -15.08 35.59 1.23
C GLY A 132 -16.28 35.17 2.09
N HIS A 133 -16.03 34.50 3.22
CA HIS A 133 -16.80 34.65 4.46
C HIS A 133 -15.90 34.32 5.68
N PRO A 134 -15.93 35.12 6.77
CA PRO A 134 -15.14 34.85 7.97
C PRO A 134 -15.71 33.66 8.75
N VAL A 135 -14.82 32.75 9.17
CA VAL A 135 -15.14 31.56 9.97
C VAL A 135 -15.50 32.01 11.40
N GLY A 136 -16.74 31.79 11.82
CA GLY A 136 -17.17 31.94 13.21
C GLY A 136 -16.64 30.82 14.12
N PRO A 137 -16.71 30.97 15.46
CA PRO A 137 -16.11 30.02 16.39
C PRO A 137 -16.81 28.65 16.35
N VAL A 138 -16.00 27.61 16.55
CA VAL A 138 -16.36 26.18 16.58
C VAL A 138 -17.39 25.92 17.69
N PRO A 139 -18.52 25.21 17.43
CA PRO A 139 -19.45 24.83 18.47
C PRO A 139 -18.88 23.72 19.37
N ALA A 140 -19.17 23.85 20.66
CA ALA A 140 -18.74 22.97 21.73
C ALA A 140 -19.31 21.54 21.58
N ALA A 141 -18.49 20.59 22.05
CA ALA A 141 -18.71 19.17 22.31
C ALA A 141 -20.13 18.59 22.10
N LEU A 142 -20.18 17.51 21.31
CA LEU A 142 -21.27 16.53 21.31
C LEU A 142 -21.41 15.92 22.71
N ASN A 143 -22.55 16.18 23.35
CA ASN A 143 -23.02 15.47 24.55
C ASN A 143 -23.29 14.00 24.20
N LEU A 144 -22.55 13.08 24.83
CA LEU A 144 -22.96 11.68 24.95
C LEU A 144 -23.93 11.56 26.14
N PRO A 145 -25.04 10.80 26.01
CA PRO A 145 -25.95 10.62 27.14
C PRO A 145 -25.27 9.82 28.27
N SER A 146 -25.42 10.35 29.49
CA SER A 146 -25.07 9.68 30.73
C SER A 146 -25.82 8.35 30.84
N ALA A 147 -25.08 7.28 31.11
CA ALA A 147 -25.67 6.10 31.73
C ALA A 147 -26.05 6.51 33.16
N GLU A 148 -27.35 6.60 33.45
CA GLU A 148 -27.81 6.53 34.83
C GLU A 148 -27.96 5.07 35.21
N ASP A 149 -27.41 4.79 36.38
CA ASP A 149 -27.20 3.49 36.97
C ASP A 149 -28.51 2.89 37.46
N GLY A 150 -28.52 1.56 37.58
CA GLY A 150 -29.46 0.92 38.46
C GLY A 150 -29.24 1.36 39.90
N SER A 151 -30.29 1.99 40.46
CA SER A 151 -30.64 2.24 41.88
C SER A 151 -30.35 3.63 42.41
#